data_AF-A0A235CN34-F1
#
_entry.id   AF-A0A235CN34-F1
#
_cell.length_a   1.000
_cell.length_b   1.000
_cell.length_c   1.000
_cell.angle_alpha   90.00
_cell.angle_beta   90.00
_cell.angle_gamma   90.00
#
_symmetry.space_group_name_H-M   'P 1'
#
loop_
_entity.id
_entity.type
_entity.pdbx_description
1 polymer ?
#
loop_
_entity_poly.entity_id
_entity_poly.type
_entity_poly.pdbx_seq_one_letter_code
_entity_poly.pdbx_strand_id
1 'polypeptide(L)'
;MKQGRNQLMPAAETPIPSVAGQIQCERSELAPLFARLLILQQRTAQAVQAGQWGWLNELDGLLRQVLADLKPYRSQLNEQQRQLLNRFETQYREHWSRVNEQAGLLEQRLERLREQHMGSLAYDWISQLEDES
;
A
#
# COMPACT_ATOMS: atom_id res chain seq x y z
N MET A 1 43.28 64.27 -29.04
CA MET A 1 41.86 64.34 -28.61
C MET A 1 41.18 63.02 -28.95
N LYS A 2 40.34 62.52 -28.01
CA LYS A 2 39.47 61.31 -28.02
C LYS A 2 40.22 59.96 -27.94
N GLN A 3 40.37 59.27 -26.80
CA GLN A 3 39.43 58.65 -25.82
C GLN A 3 38.49 57.55 -26.36
N GLY A 4 38.60 56.37 -25.72
CA GLY A 4 37.66 55.23 -25.72
C GLY A 4 38.40 53.91 -25.42
N ARG A 5 38.65 53.50 -24.15
CA ARG A 5 37.82 52.57 -23.31
C ARG A 5 37.30 51.35 -24.11
N ASN A 6 37.38 50.08 -23.72
CA ASN A 6 37.54 49.42 -22.42
C ASN A 6 37.63 47.88 -22.67
N GLN A 7 38.25 47.12 -21.75
CA GLN A 7 38.03 45.69 -21.36
C GLN A 7 39.39 45.00 -21.11
N LEU A 8 39.95 44.95 -19.88
CA LEU A 8 39.63 44.10 -18.72
C LEU A 8 39.71 42.58 -18.99
N MET A 9 40.83 42.01 -18.49
CA MET A 9 41.23 40.62 -18.18
C MET A 9 40.13 39.79 -17.44
N PRO A 10 40.20 38.45 -17.21
CA PRO A 10 41.39 37.69 -16.78
C PRO A 10 41.46 36.17 -17.12
N ALA A 11 42.46 35.55 -16.49
CA ALA A 11 43.06 34.24 -16.68
C ALA A 11 42.30 33.01 -16.11
N ALA A 12 42.85 31.85 -16.49
CA ALA A 12 42.97 30.61 -15.74
C ALA A 12 41.80 29.62 -15.75
N GLU A 13 41.99 28.52 -16.47
CA GLU A 13 41.35 27.23 -16.17
C GLU A 13 42.45 26.19 -15.94
N THR A 14 42.81 26.02 -14.67
CA THR A 14 43.39 24.77 -14.16
C THR A 14 42.26 23.77 -13.91
N PRO A 15 42.34 22.52 -14.39
CA PRO A 15 41.31 21.52 -14.14
C PRO A 15 41.35 21.05 -12.69
N ILE A 16 40.21 21.16 -12.00
CA ILE A 16 40.01 20.65 -10.65
C ILE A 16 39.76 19.12 -10.75
N PRO A 17 40.46 18.27 -9.98
CA PRO A 17 40.12 16.86 -9.88
C PRO A 17 38.82 16.67 -9.08
N SER A 18 37.81 16.12 -9.75
CA SER A 18 36.52 15.72 -9.17
C SER A 18 36.71 14.48 -8.30
N VAL A 19 36.86 14.68 -6.98
CA VAL A 19 36.90 13.59 -5.99
C VAL A 19 36.04 13.99 -4.80
N ALA A 20 34.77 13.56 -4.79
CA ALA A 20 34.00 13.22 -3.58
C ALA A 20 32.51 12.94 -3.93
N GLY A 21 32.26 12.02 -4.86
CA GLY A 21 30.91 11.60 -5.26
C GLY A 21 30.41 10.32 -4.57
N GLN A 22 30.80 10.03 -3.33
CA GLN A 22 30.59 8.69 -2.74
C GLN A 22 29.80 8.61 -1.42
N ILE A 23 29.21 9.70 -0.91
CA ILE A 23 28.50 9.66 0.39
C ILE A 23 26.96 9.70 0.25
N GLN A 24 26.41 9.84 -0.97
CA GLN A 24 24.97 10.07 -1.15
C GLN A 24 24.13 8.81 -1.49
N CYS A 25 24.74 7.63 -1.66
CA CYS A 25 24.04 6.48 -2.22
C CYS A 25 23.10 5.76 -1.21
N GLU A 26 23.46 5.66 0.08
CA GLU A 26 22.68 4.83 1.03
C GLU A 26 21.36 5.47 1.52
N ARG A 27 21.27 6.81 1.52
CA ARG A 27 20.00 7.49 1.89
C ARG A 27 18.93 7.44 0.80
N SER A 28 19.32 7.21 -0.45
CA SER A 28 18.41 7.17 -1.59
C SER A 28 17.63 5.86 -1.72
N GLU A 29 18.02 4.80 -1.01
CA GLU A 29 17.34 3.49 -1.09
C GLU A 29 16.07 3.41 -0.21
N LEU A 30 15.99 4.20 0.85
CA LEU A 30 14.83 4.24 1.74
C LEU A 30 13.63 4.98 1.13
N ALA A 31 13.88 6.06 0.39
CA ALA A 31 12.84 6.85 -0.25
C ALA A 31 11.91 6.02 -1.17
N PRO A 32 12.42 5.16 -2.08
CA PRO A 32 11.55 4.34 -2.92
C PRO A 32 10.79 3.27 -2.12
N LEU A 33 11.34 2.75 -1.01
CA LEU A 33 10.61 1.82 -0.14
C LEU A 33 9.40 2.49 0.52
N PHE A 34 9.59 3.70 1.05
CA PHE A 34 8.49 4.49 1.61
C PHE A 34 7.46 4.92 0.56
N ALA A 35 7.91 5.28 -0.65
CA ALA A 35 7.00 5.58 -1.75
C ALA A 35 6.15 4.37 -2.12
N ARG A 36 6.75 3.17 -2.21
CA ARG A 36 6.03 1.91 -2.43
C ARG A 36 5.04 1.62 -1.31
N LEU A 37 5.44 1.82 -0.05
CA LEU A 37 4.58 1.63 1.12
C LEU A 37 3.35 2.54 1.08
N LEU A 38 3.51 3.82 0.73
CA LEU A 38 2.40 4.76 0.56
C LEU A 38 1.48 4.38 -0.60
N ILE A 39 2.02 3.93 -1.72
CA ILE A 39 1.23 3.44 -2.86
C ILE A 39 0.42 2.21 -2.45
N LEU A 40 1.02 1.26 -1.73
CA LEU A 40 0.32 0.07 -1.23
C LEU A 40 -0.78 0.45 -0.24
N GLN A 41 -0.54 1.43 0.62
CA GLN A 41 -1.56 1.96 1.51
C GLN A 41 -2.77 2.47 0.75
N GLN A 42 -2.54 3.32 -0.25
CA GLN A 42 -3.59 3.92 -1.07
C GLN A 42 -4.38 2.85 -1.83
N ARG A 43 -3.68 1.87 -2.42
CA ARG A 43 -4.31 0.74 -3.13
C ARG A 43 -5.14 -0.13 -2.20
N THR A 44 -4.66 -0.40 -0.99
CA THR A 44 -5.40 -1.15 0.03
C THR A 44 -6.66 -0.41 0.41
N ALA A 45 -6.58 0.90 0.68
CA ALA A 45 -7.74 1.72 0.98
C ALA A 45 -8.79 1.70 -0.16
N GLN A 46 -8.34 1.82 -1.42
CA GLN A 46 -9.21 1.75 -2.59
C GLN A 46 -9.86 0.37 -2.75
N ALA A 47 -9.11 -0.71 -2.59
CA ALA A 47 -9.62 -2.08 -2.69
C ALA A 47 -10.67 -2.36 -1.60
N VAL A 48 -10.44 -1.90 -0.37
CA VAL A 48 -11.42 -2.02 0.73
C VAL A 48 -12.68 -1.21 0.45
N GLN A 49 -12.55 0.02 -0.06
CA GLN A 49 -13.72 0.84 -0.42
C GLN A 49 -14.52 0.25 -1.58
N ALA A 50 -13.84 -0.35 -2.57
CA ALA A 50 -14.46 -0.98 -3.73
C ALA A 50 -14.96 -2.40 -3.45
N GLY A 51 -14.72 -2.97 -2.25
CA GLY A 51 -15.07 -4.34 -1.92
C GLY A 51 -14.31 -5.39 -2.76
N GLN A 52 -13.14 -5.04 -3.28
CA GLN A 52 -12.32 -5.91 -4.12
C GLN A 52 -11.44 -6.83 -3.28
N TRP A 53 -12.07 -7.71 -2.51
CA TRP A 53 -11.39 -8.56 -1.51
C TRP A 53 -10.33 -9.49 -2.11
N GLY A 54 -10.52 -9.94 -3.35
CA GLY A 54 -9.56 -10.82 -4.05
C GLY A 54 -8.18 -10.18 -4.23
N TRP A 55 -8.11 -8.86 -4.37
CA TRP A 55 -6.86 -8.12 -4.56
C TRP A 55 -6.11 -7.87 -3.24
N LEU A 56 -6.79 -8.00 -2.09
CA LEU A 56 -6.16 -7.73 -0.79
C LEU A 56 -5.06 -8.72 -0.44
N ASN A 57 -5.17 -9.98 -0.84
CA ASN A 57 -4.12 -10.98 -0.60
C ASN A 57 -2.84 -10.64 -1.38
N GLU A 58 -2.97 -10.18 -2.63
CA GLU A 58 -1.82 -9.74 -3.43
C GLU A 58 -1.17 -8.49 -2.83
N LEU A 59 -1.98 -7.52 -2.43
CA LEU A 59 -1.50 -6.31 -1.77
C LEU A 59 -0.83 -6.62 -0.42
N ASP A 60 -1.33 -7.59 0.34
CA ASP A 60 -0.69 -8.04 1.58
C ASP A 60 0.67 -8.70 1.32
N GLY A 61 0.77 -9.53 0.27
CA GLY A 61 2.04 -10.10 -0.15
C GLY A 61 3.09 -9.04 -0.48
N LEU A 62 2.70 -8.03 -1.27
CA LEU A 62 3.57 -6.91 -1.62
C LEU A 62 3.96 -6.08 -0.38
N LEU A 63 3.04 -5.89 0.56
CA LEU A 63 3.34 -5.19 1.81
C LEU A 63 4.38 -5.95 2.65
N ARG A 64 4.23 -7.27 2.81
CA ARG A 64 5.20 -8.10 3.52
C ARG A 64 6.59 -8.01 2.90
N GLN A 65 6.66 -7.97 1.57
CA GLN A 65 7.92 -7.81 0.86
C GLN A 65 8.56 -6.45 1.14
N VAL A 66 7.81 -5.35 1.03
CA VAL A 66 8.32 -4.00 1.34
C VAL A 66 8.76 -3.90 2.81
N LEU A 67 8.02 -4.49 3.75
CA LEU A 67 8.40 -4.51 5.17
C LEU A 67 9.65 -5.36 5.44
N ALA A 68 9.84 -6.46 4.70
CA ALA A 68 11.06 -7.27 4.77
C ALA A 68 12.26 -6.48 4.24
N ASP A 69 12.10 -5.76 3.13
CA ASP A 69 13.12 -4.88 2.55
C ASP A 69 13.45 -3.70 3.49
N LEU A 70 12.49 -3.23 4.30
CA LEU A 70 12.66 -2.13 5.25
C LEU A 70 13.30 -2.57 6.59
N LYS A 71 13.25 -3.86 6.90
CA LYS A 71 13.81 -4.47 8.13
C LYS A 71 15.29 -4.13 8.39
N PRO A 72 16.23 -4.25 7.42
CA PRO A 72 17.64 -3.91 7.64
C PRO A 72 17.86 -2.43 7.96
N TYR A 73 17.01 -1.54 7.46
CA TYR A 73 17.13 -0.09 7.65
C TYR A 73 16.47 0.40 8.93
N ARG A 74 15.87 -0.46 9.76
CA ARG A 74 15.08 -0.07 10.95
C ARG A 74 15.87 0.77 11.95
N SER A 75 17.16 0.51 12.11
CA SER A 75 18.05 1.28 12.99
C SER A 75 18.40 2.66 12.43
N GLN A 76 18.31 2.86 11.11
CA GLN A 76 18.63 4.09 10.39
C GLN A 76 17.42 5.01 10.20
N LEU A 77 16.22 4.55 10.58
CA LEU A 77 14.99 5.34 10.46
C LEU A 77 15.00 6.54 11.40
N ASN A 78 14.76 7.72 10.82
CA ASN A 78 14.56 8.95 11.57
C ASN A 78 13.16 8.97 12.24
N GLU A 79 12.95 9.93 13.13
CA GLU A 79 11.70 10.03 13.90
C GLU A 79 10.47 10.22 13.00
N GLN A 80 10.57 11.02 11.93
CA GLN A 80 9.46 11.24 11.00
C GLN A 80 9.06 9.96 10.25
N GLN A 81 10.05 9.16 9.82
CA GLN A 81 9.83 7.87 9.17
C GLN A 81 9.18 6.87 10.11
N ARG A 82 9.59 6.84 11.39
CA ARG A 82 8.96 6.01 12.43
C ARG A 82 7.51 6.43 12.67
N GLN A 83 7.23 7.73 12.74
CA GLN A 83 5.86 8.24 12.85
C GLN A 83 5.01 7.87 11.64
N LEU A 84 5.57 7.91 10.43
CA LEU A 84 4.87 7.52 9.21
C LEU A 84 4.53 6.02 9.23
N LEU A 85 5.47 5.16 9.64
CA LEU A 85 5.20 3.73 9.82
C LEU A 85 4.13 3.45 10.87
N ASN A 86 4.14 4.17 11.99
CA ASN A 86 3.08 4.04 13.02
C ASN A 86 1.70 4.44 12.47
N ARG A 87 1.62 5.55 11.72
CA ARG A 87 0.36 5.96 11.07
C ARG A 87 -0.11 4.92 10.07
N PHE A 88 0.80 4.41 9.26
CA PHE A 88 0.53 3.33 8.32
C PHE A 88 -0.03 2.09 9.04
N GLU A 89 0.59 1.67 10.14
CA GLU A 89 0.14 0.51 10.92
C GLU A 89 -1.30 0.69 11.42
N THR A 90 -1.61 1.85 12.02
CA THR A 90 -2.96 2.15 12.51
C THR A 90 -3.98 2.08 11.37
N GLN A 91 -3.70 2.74 10.25
CA GLN A 91 -4.62 2.78 9.11
C GLN A 91 -4.82 1.39 8.48
N TYR A 92 -3.74 0.61 8.37
CA TYR A 92 -3.82 -0.75 7.86
C TYR A 92 -4.65 -1.66 8.78
N ARG A 93 -4.50 -1.54 10.10
CA ARG A 93 -5.36 -2.27 11.07
C ARG A 93 -6.83 -1.86 10.96
N GLU A 94 -7.12 -0.58 10.81
CA GLU A 94 -8.49 -0.09 10.60
C GLU A 94 -9.10 -0.66 9.31
N HIS A 95 -8.33 -0.70 8.23
CA HIS A 95 -8.77 -1.29 6.96
C HIS A 95 -9.09 -2.78 7.12
N TRP A 96 -8.23 -3.55 7.80
CA TRP A 96 -8.52 -4.97 8.04
C TRP A 96 -9.70 -5.21 8.98
N SER A 97 -9.93 -4.35 9.97
CA SER A 97 -11.13 -4.44 10.81
C SER A 97 -12.39 -4.35 9.95
N ARG A 98 -12.44 -3.38 9.02
CA ARG A 98 -13.58 -3.22 8.10
C ARG A 98 -13.77 -4.43 7.19
N VAL A 99 -12.68 -5.02 6.71
CA VAL A 99 -12.74 -6.23 5.88
C VAL A 99 -13.31 -7.39 6.69
N ASN A 100 -12.85 -7.57 7.93
CA ASN A 100 -13.35 -8.64 8.82
C ASN A 100 -14.83 -8.47 9.15
N GLU A 101 -15.27 -7.24 9.43
CA GLU A 101 -16.68 -6.92 9.65
C GLU A 101 -17.52 -7.28 8.41
N GLN A 102 -17.06 -6.89 7.21
CA GLN A 102 -17.74 -7.23 5.96
C GLN A 102 -17.77 -8.73 5.68
N ALA A 103 -16.68 -9.44 5.96
CA ALA A 103 -16.63 -10.90 5.82
C ALA A 103 -17.67 -11.57 6.74
N GLY A 104 -17.77 -11.14 8.00
CA GLY A 104 -18.78 -11.64 8.93
C GLY A 104 -20.22 -11.39 8.47
N LEU A 105 -20.50 -10.22 7.89
CA LEU A 105 -21.82 -9.92 7.32
C LEU A 105 -22.16 -10.81 6.12
N LEU A 106 -21.17 -11.05 5.25
CA LEU A 106 -21.35 -11.94 4.09
C LEU A 106 -21.59 -13.38 4.52
N GLU A 107 -20.90 -13.86 5.55
CA GLU A 107 -21.09 -15.19 6.11
C GLU A 107 -22.50 -15.37 6.69
N GLN A 108 -22.99 -14.39 7.46
CA GLN A 108 -24.37 -14.40 7.95
C GLN A 108 -25.41 -14.39 6.82
N ARG A 109 -25.14 -13.68 5.73
CA ARG A 109 -26.03 -13.64 4.57
C ARG A 109 -26.03 -14.97 3.81
N LEU A 110 -24.87 -15.61 3.67
CA LEU A 110 -24.75 -16.94 3.09
C LEU A 110 -25.52 -17.98 3.91
N GLU A 111 -25.45 -17.90 5.24
CA GLU A 111 -26.17 -18.82 6.10
C GLU A 111 -27.69 -18.68 5.96
N ARG A 112 -28.20 -17.44 5.96
CA ARG A 112 -29.63 -17.20 5.68
C ARG A 112 -30.07 -17.72 4.31
N LEU A 113 -29.23 -17.58 3.28
CA LEU A 113 -29.55 -18.11 1.95
C LEU A 113 -29.59 -19.64 1.94
N ARG A 114 -28.72 -20.32 2.69
CA ARG A 114 -28.78 -21.77 2.86
C ARG A 114 -30.05 -22.21 3.56
N GLU A 115 -30.42 -21.54 4.64
CA GLU A 115 -31.68 -21.80 5.36
C GLU A 115 -32.90 -21.61 4.45
N GLN A 116 -32.94 -20.54 3.67
CA GLN A 116 -34.00 -20.29 2.69
C GLN A 116 -34.06 -21.36 1.61
N HIS A 117 -32.91 -21.77 1.06
CA HIS A 117 -32.86 -22.82 0.05
C HIS A 117 -33.31 -24.17 0.61
N MET A 118 -32.92 -24.53 1.83
CA MET A 118 -33.43 -25.73 2.51
C MET A 118 -34.94 -25.66 2.74
N GLY A 119 -35.45 -24.49 3.15
CA GLY A 119 -36.89 -24.26 3.31
C GLY A 119 -37.66 -24.41 2.00
N SER A 120 -37.12 -23.89 0.89
CA SER A 120 -37.69 -24.07 -0.45
C SER A 120 -37.72 -25.54 -0.85
N LEU A 121 -36.61 -26.26 -0.69
CA LEU A 121 -36.54 -27.69 -1.00
C LEU A 121 -37.53 -28.51 -0.15
N ALA A 122 -37.70 -28.16 1.12
CA ALA A 122 -38.67 -28.81 2.00
C ALA A 122 -40.11 -28.54 1.54
N TYR A 123 -40.42 -27.31 1.11
CA TYR A 123 -41.74 -26.94 0.58
C TYR A 123 -42.05 -27.65 -0.74
N ASP A 124 -41.08 -27.71 -1.65
CA ASP A 124 -41.20 -28.42 -2.93
C ASP A 124 -41.44 -29.93 -2.70
N TRP A 125 -40.75 -30.53 -1.72
CA TRP A 125 -40.92 -31.93 -1.36
C TRP A 125 -42.29 -32.23 -0.74
N ILE A 126 -42.80 -31.35 0.15
CA ILE A 126 -44.14 -31.51 0.75
C ILE A 126 -45.23 -31.39 -0.32
N SER A 127 -45.10 -30.43 -1.24
CA SER A 127 -46.08 -30.24 -2.31
C SER A 127 -46.19 -31.47 -3.23
N GLN A 128 -45.07 -32.13 -3.52
CA GLN A 128 -45.05 -33.37 -4.31
C GLN A 128 -45.78 -34.53 -3.61
N LEU A 129 -45.73 -34.61 -2.29
CA LEU A 129 -46.46 -35.63 -1.53
C LEU A 129 -47.97 -35.38 -1.49
N GLU A 130 -48.39 -34.12 -1.45
CA GLU A 130 -49.80 -33.74 -1.50
C GLU A 130 -50.42 -34.02 -2.87
N ASP A 131 -49.66 -33.88 -3.96
CA ASP A 131 -50.11 -34.19 -5.33
C ASP A 131 -50.22 -35.70 -5.64
N GLU A 132 -49.54 -36.57 -4.88
CA GLU A 132 -49.60 -38.05 -5.04
C GLU A 132 -50.70 -38.72 -4.19
N SER A 133 -51.41 -37.95 -3.35
CA SER A 133 -52.44 -38.41 -2.40
C SER A 133 -53.87 -38.33 -2.97
#